data_AF-A0A2M7DHV0-F1
#
_entry.id   AF-A0A2M7DHV0-F1
#
_cell.length_a   1.000
_cell.length_b   1.000
_cell.length_c   1.000
_cell.angle_alpha   90.00
_cell.angle_beta   90.00
_cell.angle_gamma   90.00
#
_symmetry.space_group_name_H-M   'P 1'
#
loop_
_entity.id
_entity.type
_entity.pdbx_description
1 polymer ?
#
loop_
_entity_poly.entity_id
_entity_poly.type
_entity_poly.pdbx_seq_one_letter_code
_entity_poly.pdbx_strand_id
1 'polypeptide(L)'
;MFGQTVGPEIDKIVKGIAKDNMLKSAGVGIAGARTDQWDRYIALKTKATNEELINLTDSENGVVRCYSFQALATRKNINLLPILIKHLTDTTTITTFQGCIISDQMVGDYFLDVVTPQYIDLDAYKLTENERQQVDSILIFNKSIRLSAKSEVLRKLKPEQKLYDRIREIVVDEKSNSALIALSKFQNPKDKDFIIEKLKSTKTDIQYYGLQAVKNYPDSSFFYFLSEIHSVEIKKPTGFNYSMLRTLYQAIVQYKNKESRELLEQTLNSTKGSTLQYHSEFIWLALELYPDPIYDGIQGRIKLSDYKRSDLQYWIDNKDR
;
A
#
# COMPACT_ATOMS: atom_id res chain seq x y z
N MET A 1 -7.93 6.96 -37.06
CA MET A 1 -9.23 6.85 -36.37
C MET A 1 -9.82 5.50 -36.78
N PHE A 2 -9.41 4.43 -36.11
CA PHE A 2 -9.97 3.09 -36.35
C PHE A 2 -11.12 2.94 -35.36
N GLY A 3 -12.36 2.91 -35.85
CA GLY A 3 -13.53 2.74 -35.01
C GLY A 3 -13.46 1.43 -34.24
N GLN A 4 -13.82 1.44 -32.96
CA GLN A 4 -13.95 0.24 -32.15
C GLN A 4 -14.92 -0.74 -32.84
N THR A 5 -14.39 -1.82 -33.40
CA THR A 5 -15.19 -2.90 -33.97
C THR A 5 -15.74 -3.76 -32.85
N VAL A 6 -16.89 -3.34 -32.31
CA VAL A 6 -17.74 -4.15 -31.43
C VAL A 6 -19.10 -4.32 -32.06
N GLY A 7 -19.72 -5.49 -31.90
CA GLY A 7 -21.06 -5.75 -32.40
C GLY A 7 -22.10 -4.80 -31.77
N PRO A 8 -23.24 -4.56 -32.44
CA PRO A 8 -24.24 -3.57 -31.99
C PRO A 8 -24.85 -3.90 -30.62
N GLU A 9 -24.94 -5.19 -30.26
CA GLU A 9 -25.39 -5.60 -28.93
C GLU A 9 -24.37 -5.22 -27.85
N ILE A 10 -23.09 -5.48 -28.11
CA ILE A 10 -21.99 -5.16 -27.18
C ILE A 10 -21.84 -3.64 -27.05
N ASP A 11 -21.93 -2.90 -28.15
CA ASP A 11 -21.92 -1.43 -28.16
C ASP A 11 -23.01 -0.84 -27.24
N LYS A 12 -24.24 -1.39 -27.27
CA LYS A 12 -25.31 -0.96 -26.36
C LYS A 12 -24.97 -1.20 -24.89
N ILE A 13 -24.38 -2.35 -24.57
CA ILE A 13 -23.93 -2.68 -23.20
C ILE A 13 -22.84 -1.71 -22.76
N VAL A 14 -21.83 -1.50 -23.60
CA VAL A 14 -20.68 -0.61 -23.36
C VAL A 14 -21.14 0.83 -23.14
N LYS A 15 -22.06 1.36 -23.95
CA LYS A 15 -22.66 2.68 -23.75
C LYS A 15 -23.39 2.78 -22.42
N GLY A 16 -24.07 1.72 -21.98
CA GLY A 16 -24.70 1.65 -20.67
C GLY A 16 -23.68 1.70 -19.52
N ILE A 17 -22.59 0.95 -19.64
CA ILE A 17 -21.48 0.94 -18.67
C ILE A 17 -20.85 2.33 -18.58
N ALA A 18 -20.53 2.93 -19.72
CA ALA A 18 -19.91 4.25 -19.81
C ALA A 18 -20.82 5.37 -19.31
N LYS A 19 -22.16 5.21 -19.43
CA LYS A 19 -23.13 6.18 -18.91
C LYS A 19 -23.21 6.18 -17.39
N ASP A 20 -23.16 5.02 -16.74
CA ASP A 20 -23.11 4.93 -15.27
C ASP A 20 -21.73 5.36 -14.74
N ASN A 21 -20.67 5.04 -15.49
CA ASN A 21 -19.29 5.45 -15.26
C ASN A 21 -18.75 5.16 -13.86
N MET A 22 -19.20 4.07 -13.24
CA MET A 22 -18.70 3.59 -11.96
C MET A 22 -18.47 2.08 -12.04
N LEU A 23 -17.36 1.63 -11.46
CA LEU A 23 -17.01 0.21 -11.40
C LEU A 23 -17.55 -0.39 -10.09
N LYS A 24 -18.69 -1.08 -10.20
CA LYS A 24 -19.43 -1.65 -9.06
C LYS A 24 -19.17 -3.16 -8.91
N SER A 25 -19.11 -3.66 -7.67
CA SER A 25 -19.09 -5.10 -7.36
C SER A 25 -20.48 -5.75 -7.47
N ALA A 26 -20.54 -7.07 -7.27
CA ALA A 26 -21.77 -7.86 -7.31
C ALA A 26 -22.87 -7.39 -6.35
N GLY A 27 -22.47 -6.89 -5.18
CA GLY A 27 -23.35 -6.22 -4.23
C GLY A 27 -22.66 -4.94 -3.73
N VAL A 28 -23.41 -3.85 -3.65
CA VAL A 28 -22.91 -2.54 -3.16
C VAL A 28 -23.88 -1.87 -2.20
N GLY A 29 -23.36 -0.98 -1.36
CA GLY A 29 -24.13 -0.20 -0.41
C GLY A 29 -24.75 -1.03 0.72
N ILE A 30 -25.72 -0.41 1.41
CA ILE A 30 -26.45 -1.04 2.50
C ILE A 30 -27.18 -2.28 1.95
N ALA A 31 -27.03 -3.41 2.63
CA ALA A 31 -27.57 -4.72 2.26
C ALA A 31 -26.97 -5.40 1.00
N GLY A 32 -25.88 -4.87 0.42
CA GLY A 32 -25.18 -5.52 -0.69
C GLY A 32 -26.04 -5.62 -1.96
N ALA A 33 -26.69 -4.51 -2.33
CA ALA A 33 -27.63 -4.47 -3.44
C ALA A 33 -26.94 -4.76 -4.79
N ARG A 34 -27.57 -5.61 -5.59
CA ARG A 34 -27.22 -5.84 -7.00
C ARG A 34 -27.68 -4.63 -7.83
N THR A 35 -26.86 -4.19 -8.78
CA THR A 35 -27.14 -2.99 -9.59
C THR A 35 -27.20 -3.30 -11.09
N ASP A 36 -27.90 -2.46 -11.85
CA ASP A 36 -27.90 -2.52 -13.31
C ASP A 36 -26.48 -2.50 -13.91
N GLN A 37 -25.56 -1.77 -13.27
CA GLN A 37 -24.18 -1.69 -13.73
C GLN A 37 -23.47 -3.05 -13.62
N TRP A 38 -23.70 -3.77 -12.52
CA TRP A 38 -23.22 -5.13 -12.38
C TRP A 38 -23.87 -6.07 -13.40
N ASP A 39 -25.17 -5.92 -13.66
CA ASP A 39 -25.86 -6.70 -14.69
C ASP A 39 -25.28 -6.45 -16.09
N ARG A 40 -24.92 -5.20 -16.42
CA ARG A 40 -24.22 -4.86 -17.66
C ARG A 40 -22.83 -5.50 -17.72
N TYR A 41 -22.08 -5.52 -16.63
CA TYR A 41 -20.80 -6.25 -16.57
C TYR A 41 -21.01 -7.75 -16.83
N ILE A 42 -21.98 -8.39 -16.17
CA ILE A 42 -22.29 -9.81 -16.39
C ILE A 42 -22.69 -10.06 -17.85
N ALA A 43 -23.50 -9.18 -18.45
CA ALA A 43 -23.86 -9.27 -19.86
C ALA A 43 -22.63 -9.10 -20.78
N LEU A 44 -21.76 -8.12 -20.53
CA LEU A 44 -20.51 -7.94 -21.28
C LEU A 44 -19.63 -9.20 -21.18
N LYS A 45 -19.39 -9.68 -19.96
CA LYS A 45 -18.59 -10.87 -19.66
C LYS A 45 -19.13 -12.13 -20.34
N THR A 46 -20.44 -12.28 -20.46
CA THR A 46 -21.04 -13.51 -21.02
C THR A 46 -21.20 -13.45 -22.53
N LYS A 47 -21.49 -12.28 -23.10
CA LYS A 47 -21.86 -12.13 -24.51
C LYS A 47 -20.73 -11.69 -25.43
N ALA A 48 -19.80 -10.86 -24.94
CA ALA A 48 -18.72 -10.37 -25.79
C ALA A 48 -17.73 -11.48 -26.12
N THR A 49 -17.29 -11.51 -27.37
CA THR A 49 -16.18 -12.36 -27.81
C THR A 49 -14.87 -11.94 -27.16
N ASN A 50 -13.86 -12.81 -27.18
CA ASN A 50 -12.54 -12.46 -26.65
C ASN A 50 -11.92 -11.29 -27.42
N GLU A 51 -12.11 -11.21 -28.74
CA GLU A 51 -11.58 -10.13 -29.58
C GLU A 51 -12.24 -8.80 -29.25
N GLU A 52 -13.57 -8.77 -29.06
CA GLU A 52 -14.29 -7.57 -28.62
C GLU A 52 -13.81 -7.11 -27.24
N LEU A 53 -13.66 -8.03 -26.28
CA LEU A 53 -13.16 -7.68 -24.96
C LEU A 53 -11.72 -7.14 -25.02
N ILE A 54 -10.84 -7.71 -25.85
CA ILE A 54 -9.47 -7.21 -26.05
C ILE A 54 -9.53 -5.78 -26.62
N ASN A 55 -10.33 -5.54 -27.66
CA ASN A 55 -10.51 -4.20 -28.24
C ASN A 55 -11.07 -3.20 -27.21
N LEU A 56 -11.96 -3.65 -26.32
CA LEU A 56 -12.53 -2.80 -25.27
C LEU A 56 -11.56 -2.49 -24.13
N THR A 57 -10.45 -3.21 -23.99
CA THR A 57 -9.36 -2.80 -23.08
C THR A 57 -8.70 -1.49 -23.52
N ASP A 58 -8.89 -1.06 -24.78
CA ASP A 58 -8.47 0.25 -25.30
C ASP A 58 -9.59 1.29 -25.37
N SER A 59 -10.74 1.04 -24.75
CA SER A 59 -11.86 1.98 -24.74
C SER A 59 -11.49 3.34 -24.16
N GLU A 60 -12.06 4.43 -24.67
CA GLU A 60 -11.88 5.77 -24.11
C GLU A 60 -12.37 5.85 -22.65
N ASN A 61 -13.40 5.08 -22.31
CA ASN A 61 -13.96 5.03 -20.96
C ASN A 61 -13.20 4.03 -20.06
N GLY A 62 -12.62 4.51 -18.97
CA GLY A 62 -11.81 3.70 -18.05
C GLY A 62 -12.59 2.54 -17.39
N VAL A 63 -13.87 2.73 -17.05
CA VAL A 63 -14.70 1.67 -16.46
C VAL A 63 -14.94 0.53 -17.46
N VAL A 64 -15.15 0.87 -18.73
CA VAL A 64 -15.24 -0.12 -19.82
C VAL A 64 -13.94 -0.90 -19.94
N ARG A 65 -12.77 -0.23 -19.89
CA ARG A 65 -11.46 -0.91 -19.93
C ARG A 65 -11.32 -1.92 -18.79
N CYS A 66 -11.61 -1.49 -17.56
CA CYS A 66 -11.52 -2.33 -16.37
C CYS A 66 -12.46 -3.54 -16.40
N TYR A 67 -13.74 -3.35 -16.73
CA TYR A 67 -14.66 -4.49 -16.84
C TYR A 67 -14.31 -5.45 -17.97
N SER A 68 -13.76 -4.95 -19.07
CA SER A 68 -13.33 -5.79 -20.19
C SER A 68 -12.12 -6.65 -19.79
N PHE A 69 -11.15 -6.05 -19.11
CA PHE A 69 -9.99 -6.76 -18.58
C PHE A 69 -10.37 -7.78 -17.50
N GLN A 70 -11.27 -7.41 -16.56
CA GLN A 70 -11.80 -8.34 -15.55
C GLN A 70 -12.54 -9.52 -16.20
N ALA A 71 -13.36 -9.26 -17.22
CA ALA A 71 -14.04 -10.33 -17.96
C ALA A 71 -13.05 -11.27 -18.66
N LEU A 72 -12.02 -10.73 -19.32
CA LEU A 72 -10.96 -11.52 -19.96
C LEU A 72 -10.21 -12.40 -18.96
N ALA A 73 -9.97 -11.92 -17.74
CA ALA A 73 -9.31 -12.71 -16.70
C ALA A 73 -10.08 -13.98 -16.34
N THR A 74 -11.39 -14.03 -16.58
CA THR A 74 -12.20 -15.23 -16.34
C THR A 74 -12.27 -16.17 -17.55
N ARG A 75 -11.67 -15.79 -18.69
CA ARG A 75 -11.60 -16.63 -19.89
C ARG A 75 -10.46 -17.63 -19.78
N LYS A 76 -10.70 -18.86 -20.24
CA LYS A 76 -9.64 -19.88 -20.33
C LYS A 76 -8.70 -19.55 -21.49
N ASN A 77 -7.41 -19.87 -21.33
CA ASN A 77 -6.38 -19.81 -22.37
C ASN A 77 -6.13 -18.40 -22.98
N ILE A 78 -6.43 -17.34 -22.24
CA ILE A 78 -6.05 -15.97 -22.62
C ILE A 78 -4.80 -15.57 -21.84
N ASN A 79 -3.77 -15.11 -22.54
CA ASN A 79 -2.59 -14.52 -21.93
C ASN A 79 -2.84 -13.03 -21.70
N LEU A 80 -3.04 -12.63 -20.43
CA LEU A 80 -3.30 -11.23 -20.07
C LEU A 80 -2.04 -10.38 -19.93
N LEU A 81 -0.86 -10.98 -19.78
CA LEU A 81 0.37 -10.23 -19.49
C LEU A 81 0.67 -9.14 -20.53
N PRO A 82 0.55 -9.36 -21.86
CA PRO A 82 0.79 -8.31 -22.84
C PRO A 82 -0.20 -7.14 -22.73
N ILE A 83 -1.46 -7.43 -22.41
CA ILE A 83 -2.50 -6.41 -22.21
C ILE A 83 -2.18 -5.63 -20.93
N LEU A 84 -1.86 -6.31 -19.83
CA LEU A 84 -1.46 -5.66 -18.59
C LEU A 84 -0.27 -4.71 -18.81
N ILE A 85 0.83 -5.19 -19.42
CA ILE A 85 2.04 -4.40 -19.66
C ILE A 85 1.74 -3.14 -20.48
N LYS A 86 0.89 -3.26 -21.51
CA LYS A 86 0.44 -2.12 -22.33
C LYS A 86 -0.24 -1.02 -21.49
N HIS A 87 -0.99 -1.41 -20.46
CA HIS A 87 -1.78 -0.49 -19.63
C HIS A 87 -1.10 -0.06 -18.32
N LEU A 88 0.17 -0.42 -18.09
CA LEU A 88 0.89 0.01 -16.87
C LEU A 88 1.13 1.53 -16.78
N THR A 89 0.93 2.28 -17.87
CA THR A 89 0.97 3.75 -17.87
C THR A 89 -0.42 4.39 -17.85
N ASP A 90 -1.50 3.61 -17.76
CA ASP A 90 -2.86 4.13 -17.76
C ASP A 90 -3.24 4.68 -16.38
N THR A 91 -3.07 6.00 -16.23
CA THR A 91 -3.40 6.74 -15.00
C THR A 91 -4.82 7.29 -14.98
N THR A 92 -5.70 6.84 -15.90
CA THR A 92 -7.10 7.30 -15.91
C THR A 92 -7.76 6.89 -14.61
N THR A 93 -8.36 7.85 -13.91
CA THR A 93 -9.06 7.60 -12.66
C THR A 93 -10.47 7.11 -12.92
N ILE A 94 -10.85 6.03 -12.24
CA ILE A 94 -12.21 5.51 -12.19
C ILE A 94 -12.72 5.51 -10.75
N THR A 95 -14.01 5.74 -10.58
CA THR A 95 -14.66 5.55 -9.27
C THR A 95 -15.08 4.08 -9.14
N THR A 96 -14.67 3.45 -8.05
CA THR A 96 -15.05 2.09 -7.67
C THR A 96 -16.09 2.14 -6.56
N PHE A 97 -17.04 1.22 -6.58
CA PHE A 97 -17.98 0.97 -5.48
C PHE A 97 -17.95 -0.53 -5.18
N GLN A 98 -17.17 -0.90 -4.16
CA GLN A 98 -16.91 -2.28 -3.79
C GLN A 98 -17.50 -2.54 -2.40
N GLY A 99 -18.59 -3.30 -2.33
CA GLY A 99 -19.36 -3.47 -1.10
C GLY A 99 -19.82 -2.11 -0.56
N CYS A 100 -19.37 -1.73 0.63
CA CYS A 100 -19.73 -0.46 1.26
C CYS A 100 -18.75 0.69 0.94
N ILE A 101 -17.70 0.45 0.17
CA ILE A 101 -16.60 1.41 -0.02
C ILE A 101 -16.71 2.03 -1.41
N ILE A 102 -16.81 3.36 -1.46
CA ILE A 102 -16.62 4.16 -2.68
C ILE A 102 -15.23 4.77 -2.61
N SER A 103 -14.44 4.61 -3.68
CA SER A 103 -13.09 5.15 -3.79
C SER A 103 -12.75 5.45 -5.25
N ASP A 104 -11.60 6.07 -5.46
CA ASP A 104 -11.05 6.31 -6.78
C ASP A 104 -9.78 5.47 -6.97
N GLN A 105 -9.61 4.92 -8.17
CA GLN A 105 -8.46 4.09 -8.52
C GLN A 105 -8.03 4.33 -9.96
N MET A 106 -6.73 4.21 -10.25
CA MET A 106 -6.23 4.25 -11.63
C MET A 106 -6.53 2.94 -12.36
N VAL A 107 -6.83 3.00 -13.66
CA VAL A 107 -7.08 1.81 -14.48
C VAL A 107 -5.92 0.81 -14.42
N GLY A 108 -4.67 1.27 -14.53
CA GLY A 108 -3.51 0.38 -14.45
C GLY A 108 -3.36 -0.31 -13.08
N ASP A 109 -3.71 0.37 -11.98
CA ASP A 109 -3.72 -0.24 -10.64
C ASP A 109 -4.85 -1.28 -10.53
N TYR A 110 -6.04 -0.98 -11.07
CA TYR A 110 -7.14 -1.94 -11.08
C TYR A 110 -6.81 -3.20 -11.89
N PHE A 111 -6.14 -3.05 -13.03
CA PHE A 111 -5.69 -4.20 -13.83
C PHE A 111 -4.73 -5.10 -13.03
N LEU A 112 -3.81 -4.49 -12.25
CA LEU A 112 -2.92 -5.23 -11.36
C LEU A 112 -3.70 -5.98 -10.27
N ASP A 113 -4.73 -5.37 -9.68
CA ASP A 113 -5.58 -6.02 -8.67
C ASP A 113 -6.30 -7.25 -9.24
N VAL A 114 -6.83 -7.17 -10.48
CA VAL A 114 -7.52 -8.29 -11.14
C VAL A 114 -6.62 -9.54 -11.24
N VAL A 115 -5.33 -9.36 -11.51
CA VAL A 115 -4.39 -10.47 -11.70
C VAL A 115 -3.53 -10.77 -10.46
N THR A 116 -3.74 -10.06 -9.36
CA THR A 116 -3.04 -10.32 -8.09
C THR A 116 -3.72 -11.46 -7.33
N PRO A 117 -2.96 -12.48 -6.87
CA PRO A 117 -3.52 -13.58 -6.09
C PRO A 117 -4.29 -13.09 -4.86
N GLN A 118 -5.40 -13.76 -4.53
CA GLN A 118 -6.31 -13.42 -3.41
C GLN A 118 -7.09 -12.11 -3.55
N TYR A 119 -6.93 -11.39 -4.67
CA TYR A 119 -7.74 -10.22 -5.00
C TYR A 119 -8.90 -10.63 -5.92
N ILE A 120 -9.62 -9.63 -6.46
CA ILE A 120 -10.80 -9.70 -7.37
C ILE A 120 -10.90 -11.04 -8.12
N ASP A 121 -12.03 -11.75 -7.95
CA ASP A 121 -12.33 -13.04 -8.59
C ASP A 121 -11.21 -14.09 -8.41
N LEU A 122 -11.32 -14.93 -7.37
CA LEU A 122 -10.27 -15.89 -6.98
C LEU A 122 -9.97 -16.96 -8.05
N ASP A 123 -10.96 -17.29 -8.87
CA ASP A 123 -10.87 -18.31 -9.92
C ASP A 123 -10.43 -17.74 -11.29
N ALA A 124 -10.14 -16.43 -11.36
CA ALA A 124 -9.64 -15.78 -12.56
C ALA A 124 -8.13 -16.03 -12.78
N TYR A 125 -7.62 -15.71 -13.96
CA TYR A 125 -6.19 -15.67 -14.26
C TYR A 125 -5.46 -14.80 -13.22
N LYS A 126 -4.38 -15.34 -12.66
CA LYS A 126 -3.47 -14.66 -11.74
C LYS A 126 -2.05 -14.75 -12.27
N LEU A 127 -1.28 -13.68 -12.08
CA LEU A 127 0.14 -13.68 -12.43
C LEU A 127 0.85 -14.80 -11.66
N THR A 128 1.60 -15.60 -12.39
CA THR A 128 2.63 -16.46 -11.82
C THR A 128 3.72 -15.60 -11.16
N GLU A 129 4.55 -16.22 -10.34
CA GLU A 129 5.66 -15.51 -9.70
C GLU A 129 6.63 -14.89 -10.71
N ASN A 130 6.91 -15.58 -11.82
CA ASN A 130 7.77 -15.06 -12.88
C ASN A 130 7.15 -13.84 -13.59
N GLU A 131 5.85 -13.88 -13.90
CA GLU A 131 5.17 -12.74 -14.53
C GLU A 131 5.08 -11.54 -13.57
N ARG A 132 4.86 -11.79 -12.28
CA ARG A 132 4.90 -10.75 -11.23
C ARG A 132 6.27 -10.07 -11.19
N GLN A 133 7.36 -10.83 -11.18
CA GLN A 133 8.71 -10.29 -11.19
C GLN A 133 9.00 -9.45 -12.44
N GLN A 134 8.47 -9.87 -13.60
CA GLN A 134 8.56 -9.08 -14.83
C GLN A 134 7.82 -7.74 -14.70
N VAL A 135 6.58 -7.77 -14.19
CA VAL A 135 5.77 -6.56 -13.96
C VAL A 135 6.44 -5.63 -12.94
N ASP A 136 6.92 -6.15 -11.81
CA ASP A 136 7.61 -5.39 -10.76
C ASP A 136 8.86 -4.69 -11.31
N SER A 137 9.63 -5.38 -12.15
CA SER A 137 10.77 -4.79 -12.85
C SER A 137 10.33 -3.61 -13.73
N ILE A 138 9.28 -3.78 -14.53
CA ILE A 138 8.74 -2.71 -15.39
C ILE A 138 8.29 -1.51 -14.54
N LEU A 139 7.55 -1.75 -13.45
CA LEU A 139 7.09 -0.70 -12.52
C LEU A 139 8.25 0.12 -11.95
N ILE A 140 9.38 -0.52 -11.60
CA ILE A 140 10.55 0.15 -11.04
C ILE A 140 11.30 0.95 -12.12
N PHE A 141 11.62 0.32 -13.25
CA PHE A 141 12.54 0.85 -14.24
C PHE A 141 11.90 1.80 -15.25
N ASN A 142 10.61 1.65 -15.54
CA ASN A 142 9.94 2.56 -16.45
C ASN A 142 9.57 3.88 -15.74
N LYS A 143 10.18 4.97 -16.18
CA LYS A 143 10.01 6.32 -15.60
C LYS A 143 8.66 6.95 -15.90
N SER A 144 7.90 6.47 -16.89
CA SER A 144 6.59 7.02 -17.23
C SER A 144 5.46 6.45 -16.37
N ILE A 145 5.70 5.37 -15.63
CA ILE A 145 4.70 4.73 -14.77
C ILE A 145 4.51 5.56 -13.50
N ARG A 146 3.24 5.84 -13.18
CA ARG A 146 2.80 6.62 -12.00
C ARG A 146 1.81 5.88 -11.11
N LEU A 147 1.66 4.57 -11.34
CA LEU A 147 0.76 3.70 -10.60
C LEU A 147 1.16 3.56 -9.13
N SER A 148 0.15 3.43 -8.25
CA SER A 148 0.37 3.24 -6.81
C SER A 148 1.03 1.89 -6.52
N ALA A 149 0.82 0.87 -7.35
CA ALA A 149 1.51 -0.42 -7.27
C ALA A 149 3.04 -0.30 -7.24
N LYS A 150 3.64 0.71 -7.89
CA LYS A 150 5.09 0.97 -7.79
C LYS A 150 5.53 1.21 -6.35
N SER A 151 4.73 1.93 -5.56
CA SER A 151 5.01 2.15 -4.14
C SER A 151 4.98 0.86 -3.33
N GLU A 152 4.03 -0.04 -3.62
CA GLU A 152 3.94 -1.34 -2.96
C GLU A 152 5.18 -2.20 -3.21
N VAL A 153 5.60 -2.30 -4.47
CA VAL A 153 6.81 -3.03 -4.87
C VAL A 153 8.04 -2.48 -4.14
N LEU A 154 8.23 -1.15 -4.16
CA LEU A 154 9.37 -0.50 -3.51
C LEU A 154 9.42 -0.79 -2.00
N ARG A 155 8.29 -0.75 -1.28
CA ARG A 155 8.26 -1.02 0.16
C ARG A 155 8.69 -2.44 0.50
N LYS A 156 8.33 -3.42 -0.32
CA LYS A 156 8.62 -4.85 -0.11
C LYS A 156 9.98 -5.29 -0.64
N LEU A 157 10.56 -4.51 -1.54
CA LEU A 157 11.83 -4.81 -2.20
C LEU A 157 12.97 -5.09 -1.21
N LYS A 158 13.70 -6.18 -1.42
CA LYS A 158 14.95 -6.47 -0.69
C LYS A 158 16.08 -5.61 -1.25
N PRO A 159 17.05 -5.18 -0.41
CA PRO A 159 18.16 -4.35 -0.89
C PRO A 159 19.09 -5.18 -1.80
N GLU A 160 18.98 -4.96 -3.12
CA GLU A 160 19.88 -5.53 -4.11
C GLU A 160 20.76 -4.42 -4.70
N GLN A 161 22.09 -4.58 -4.64
CA GLN A 161 23.03 -3.51 -5.01
C GLN A 161 22.79 -2.93 -6.42
N LYS A 162 22.41 -3.78 -7.38
CA LYS A 162 22.10 -3.38 -8.76
C LYS A 162 20.90 -2.42 -8.89
N LEU A 163 20.03 -2.36 -7.88
CA LEU A 163 18.84 -1.50 -7.85
C LEU A 163 19.10 -0.17 -7.14
N TYR A 164 20.23 -0.01 -6.43
CA TYR A 164 20.52 1.16 -5.60
C TYR A 164 20.38 2.47 -6.38
N ASP A 165 21.08 2.61 -7.52
CA ASP A 165 21.08 3.84 -8.30
C ASP A 165 19.67 4.18 -8.81
N ARG A 166 18.92 3.17 -9.26
CA ARG A 166 17.55 3.38 -9.73
C ARG A 166 16.61 3.79 -8.62
N ILE A 167 16.67 3.16 -7.45
CA ILE A 167 15.85 3.53 -6.29
C ILE A 167 16.18 4.94 -5.83
N ARG A 168 17.48 5.28 -5.78
CA ARG A 168 17.94 6.61 -5.42
C ARG A 168 17.44 7.67 -6.41
N GLU A 169 17.48 7.37 -7.71
CA GLU A 169 16.89 8.21 -8.75
C GLU A 169 15.39 8.46 -8.50
N ILE A 170 14.62 7.42 -8.15
CA ILE A 170 13.18 7.56 -7.83
C ILE A 170 12.97 8.47 -6.60
N VAL A 171 13.86 8.44 -5.60
CA VAL A 171 13.79 9.38 -4.45
C VAL A 171 14.05 10.81 -4.90
N VAL A 172 15.08 11.03 -5.71
CA VAL A 172 15.53 12.37 -6.09
C VAL A 172 14.62 13.00 -7.14
N ASP A 173 14.29 12.27 -8.19
CA ASP A 173 13.65 12.81 -9.39
C ASP A 173 12.12 12.66 -9.30
N GLU A 174 11.63 11.51 -8.81
CA GLU A 174 10.20 11.24 -8.68
C GLU A 174 9.64 11.62 -7.30
N LYS A 175 10.49 12.05 -6.36
CA LYS A 175 10.12 12.47 -4.99
C LYS A 175 9.30 11.43 -4.22
N SER A 176 9.55 10.14 -4.49
CA SER A 176 8.78 9.05 -3.87
C SER A 176 9.24 8.76 -2.43
N ASN A 177 8.33 8.91 -1.47
CA ASN A 177 8.59 8.53 -0.08
C ASN A 177 8.71 7.00 0.09
N SER A 178 7.97 6.21 -0.70
CA SER A 178 8.09 4.75 -0.68
C SER A 178 9.46 4.30 -1.18
N ALA A 179 10.04 4.99 -2.15
CA ALA A 179 11.41 4.75 -2.59
C ALA A 179 12.43 5.09 -1.50
N LEU A 180 12.18 6.11 -0.65
CA LEU A 180 13.07 6.42 0.48
C LEU A 180 13.10 5.28 1.50
N ILE A 181 11.95 4.64 1.77
CA ILE A 181 11.91 3.43 2.60
C ILE A 181 12.75 2.33 1.96
N ALA A 182 12.62 2.09 0.66
CA ALA A 182 13.44 1.11 -0.05
C ALA A 182 14.95 1.44 0.03
N LEU A 183 15.32 2.70 -0.22
CA LEU A 183 16.69 3.22 -0.20
C LEU A 183 17.33 3.06 1.18
N SER A 184 16.57 3.29 2.26
CA SER A 184 17.07 3.18 3.63
C SER A 184 17.58 1.78 3.98
N LYS A 185 17.09 0.72 3.31
CA LYS A 185 17.56 -0.66 3.52
C LYS A 185 19.01 -0.89 3.10
N PHE A 186 19.57 0.00 2.27
CA PHE A 186 20.99 -0.03 1.89
C PHE A 186 21.90 0.63 2.93
N GLN A 187 21.34 1.40 3.88
CA GLN A 187 22.07 2.04 4.97
C GLN A 187 23.27 2.90 4.51
N ASN A 188 23.17 3.51 3.34
CA ASN A 188 24.25 4.30 2.78
C ASN A 188 24.31 5.69 3.44
N PRO A 189 25.45 6.10 4.04
CA PRO A 189 25.57 7.40 4.70
C PRO A 189 25.29 8.62 3.81
N LYS A 190 25.43 8.48 2.48
CA LYS A 190 25.13 9.57 1.52
C LYS A 190 23.64 9.90 1.39
N ASP A 191 22.76 9.05 1.91
CA ASP A 191 21.31 9.20 1.79
C ASP A 191 20.65 9.68 3.09
N LYS A 192 21.44 9.96 4.14
CA LYS A 192 20.96 10.40 5.45
C LYS A 192 20.11 11.67 5.38
N ASP A 193 20.50 12.63 4.55
CA ASP A 193 19.82 13.92 4.45
C ASP A 193 18.36 13.77 3.99
N PHE A 194 18.06 12.80 3.12
CA PHE A 194 16.69 12.52 2.71
C PHE A 194 15.82 12.05 3.88
N ILE A 195 16.38 11.25 4.79
CA ILE A 195 15.68 10.75 5.98
C ILE A 195 15.46 11.90 6.96
N ILE A 196 16.50 12.69 7.22
CA ILE A 196 16.44 13.86 8.11
C ILE A 196 15.39 14.87 7.63
N GLU A 197 15.30 15.12 6.34
CA GLU A 197 14.27 16.00 5.75
C GLU A 197 12.86 15.55 6.16
N LYS A 198 12.56 14.24 6.10
CA LYS A 198 11.23 13.72 6.47
C LYS A 198 10.99 13.79 7.97
N LEU A 199 12.00 13.51 8.79
CA LEU A 199 11.89 13.58 10.25
C LEU A 199 11.63 15.01 10.74
N LYS A 200 12.20 16.03 10.08
CA LYS A 200 12.00 17.45 10.39
C LYS A 200 10.62 18.00 10.00
N SER A 201 9.84 17.27 9.21
CA SER A 201 8.50 17.71 8.80
C SER A 201 7.59 17.90 10.01
N THR A 202 6.72 18.91 9.97
CA THR A 202 5.66 19.09 10.98
C THR A 202 4.41 18.24 10.68
N LYS A 203 4.34 17.63 9.50
CA LYS A 203 3.23 16.76 9.10
C LYS A 203 3.51 15.30 9.45
N THR A 204 2.62 14.69 10.25
CA THR A 204 2.80 13.33 10.79
C THR A 204 2.84 12.23 9.72
N ASP A 205 2.10 12.40 8.62
CA ASP A 205 2.11 11.52 7.45
C ASP A 205 3.46 11.53 6.74
N ILE A 206 4.16 12.66 6.70
CA ILE A 206 5.51 12.77 6.15
C ILE A 206 6.54 12.17 7.12
N GLN A 207 6.44 12.49 8.42
CA GLN A 207 7.32 11.94 9.45
C GLN A 207 7.27 10.41 9.48
N TYR A 208 6.10 9.81 9.25
CA TYR A 208 5.94 8.37 9.15
C TYR A 208 6.96 7.71 8.19
N TYR A 209 7.22 8.32 7.03
CA TYR A 209 8.20 7.77 6.08
C TYR A 209 9.65 7.89 6.59
N GLY A 210 9.98 8.99 7.27
CA GLY A 210 11.27 9.14 7.95
C GLY A 210 11.47 8.08 9.03
N LEU A 211 10.45 7.83 9.85
CA LEU A 211 10.50 6.80 10.89
C LEU A 211 10.60 5.38 10.32
N GLN A 212 9.88 5.08 9.22
CA GLN A 212 10.04 3.81 8.51
C GLN A 212 11.47 3.64 7.98
N ALA A 213 12.09 4.71 7.48
CA ALA A 213 13.48 4.68 7.02
C ALA A 213 14.47 4.45 8.18
N VAL A 214 14.29 5.13 9.33
CA VAL A 214 15.10 4.91 10.54
C VAL A 214 14.97 3.48 11.05
N LYS A 215 13.79 2.86 10.95
CA LYS A 215 13.61 1.45 11.32
C LYS A 215 14.52 0.51 10.51
N ASN A 216 14.80 0.82 9.25
CA ASN A 216 15.72 0.04 8.41
C ASN A 216 17.18 0.48 8.58
N TYR A 217 17.42 1.72 9.01
CA TYR A 217 18.74 2.33 9.18
C TYR A 217 18.81 3.17 10.47
N PRO A 218 19.02 2.54 11.65
CA PRO A 218 19.02 3.22 12.94
C PRO A 218 20.36 3.92 13.22
N ASP A 219 20.74 4.88 12.38
CA ASP A 219 21.96 5.67 12.57
C ASP A 219 21.81 6.69 13.70
N SER A 220 22.86 6.87 14.51
CA SER A 220 22.84 7.77 15.68
C SER A 220 22.50 9.22 15.33
N SER A 221 22.81 9.67 14.12
CA SER A 221 22.46 11.03 13.65
C SER A 221 20.95 11.30 13.59
N PHE A 222 20.11 10.26 13.55
CA PHE A 222 18.66 10.42 13.52
C PHE A 222 18.01 10.47 14.91
N PHE A 223 18.71 10.00 15.95
CA PHE A 223 18.12 9.77 17.28
C PHE A 223 17.53 11.04 17.89
N TYR A 224 18.23 12.17 17.75
CA TYR A 224 17.75 13.47 18.21
C TYR A 224 16.33 13.78 17.68
N PHE A 225 16.06 13.52 16.41
CA PHE A 225 14.75 13.77 15.82
C PHE A 225 13.68 12.83 16.36
N LEU A 226 14.02 11.57 16.66
CA LEU A 226 13.11 10.63 17.31
C LEU A 226 12.74 11.11 18.72
N SER A 227 13.71 11.61 19.48
CA SER A 227 13.47 12.20 20.81
C SER A 227 12.56 13.42 20.73
N GLU A 228 12.77 14.32 19.75
CA GLU A 228 11.91 15.48 19.55
C GLU A 228 10.48 15.07 19.22
N ILE A 229 10.28 14.17 18.25
CA ILE A 229 8.96 13.65 17.87
C ILE A 229 8.29 13.00 19.09
N HIS A 230 8.99 12.11 19.78
CA HIS A 230 8.50 11.44 20.99
C HIS A 230 8.05 12.43 22.05
N SER A 231 8.85 13.46 22.33
CA SER A 231 8.55 14.48 23.35
C SER A 231 7.28 15.26 23.05
N VAL A 232 6.96 15.46 21.76
CA VAL A 232 5.72 16.09 21.30
C VAL A 232 4.54 15.14 21.44
N GLU A 233 4.68 13.89 20.99
CA GLU A 233 3.58 12.91 21.01
C GLU A 233 3.13 12.55 22.43
N ILE A 234 4.04 12.35 23.38
CA ILE A 234 3.66 11.98 24.77
C ILE A 234 2.90 13.10 25.51
N LYS A 235 3.00 14.35 25.03
CA LYS A 235 2.27 15.50 25.59
C LYS A 235 0.87 15.66 25.01
N LYS A 236 0.53 14.93 23.94
CA LYS A 236 -0.79 15.05 23.32
C LYS A 236 -1.86 14.35 24.17
N PRO A 237 -3.00 15.02 24.44
CA PRO A 237 -4.11 14.40 25.16
C PRO A 237 -4.95 13.47 24.26
N THR A 238 -5.05 13.81 22.96
CA THR A 238 -5.84 13.09 21.95
C THR A 238 -5.26 13.33 20.54
N GLY A 239 -5.89 12.76 19.49
CA GLY A 239 -5.54 13.04 18.09
C GLY A 239 -4.30 12.29 17.60
N PHE A 240 -4.02 11.11 18.18
CA PHE A 240 -2.87 10.30 17.82
C PHE A 240 -2.98 9.78 16.38
N ASN A 241 -1.89 9.88 15.63
CA ASN A 241 -1.73 9.14 14.39
C ASN A 241 -1.17 7.75 14.72
N TYR A 242 -2.05 6.74 14.72
CA TYR A 242 -1.74 5.37 15.13
C TYR A 242 -0.60 4.76 14.31
N SER A 243 -0.61 4.93 12.98
CA SER A 243 0.43 4.40 12.09
C SER A 243 1.79 5.01 12.37
N MET A 244 1.82 6.34 12.61
CA MET A 244 3.05 7.05 12.94
C MET A 244 3.56 6.64 14.32
N LEU A 245 2.70 6.66 15.36
CA LEU A 245 3.11 6.32 16.74
C LEU A 245 3.62 4.88 16.86
N ARG A 246 2.96 3.93 16.18
CA ARG A 246 3.45 2.56 16.06
C ARG A 246 4.87 2.53 15.46
N THR A 247 5.07 3.26 14.37
CA THR A 247 6.36 3.29 13.68
C THR A 247 7.44 3.97 14.52
N LEU A 248 7.09 5.02 15.27
CA LEU A 248 8.00 5.72 16.16
C LEU A 248 8.62 4.76 17.17
N TYR A 249 7.80 3.98 17.89
CA TYR A 249 8.33 3.02 18.86
C TYR A 249 9.10 1.88 18.21
N GLN A 250 8.64 1.37 17.06
CA GLN A 250 9.41 0.39 16.29
C GLN A 250 10.78 0.91 15.87
N ALA A 251 10.89 2.20 15.52
CA ALA A 251 12.16 2.84 15.17
C ALA A 251 13.04 3.10 16.40
N ILE A 252 12.47 3.54 17.53
CA ILE A 252 13.19 3.74 18.80
C ILE A 252 13.85 2.44 19.25
N VAL A 253 13.12 1.32 19.22
CA VAL A 253 13.66 0.04 19.73
C VAL A 253 14.83 -0.50 18.89
N GLN A 254 15.00 -0.07 17.63
CA GLN A 254 16.13 -0.49 16.79
C GLN A 254 17.49 -0.03 17.30
N TYR A 255 17.56 1.03 18.11
CA TYR A 255 18.83 1.58 18.60
C TYR A 255 19.47 0.73 19.69
N LYS A 256 18.67 -0.05 20.43
CA LYS A 256 19.12 -1.05 21.40
C LYS A 256 20.15 -0.51 22.39
N ASN A 257 19.90 0.69 22.92
CA ASN A 257 20.80 1.38 23.83
C ASN A 257 20.03 1.97 25.01
N LYS A 258 20.77 2.63 25.90
CA LYS A 258 20.21 3.17 27.14
C LYS A 258 19.25 4.32 26.83
N GLU A 259 19.60 5.16 25.87
CA GLU A 259 18.83 6.33 25.47
C GLU A 259 17.47 5.92 24.87
N SER A 260 17.43 4.88 24.03
CA SER A 260 16.18 4.35 23.48
C SER A 260 15.29 3.75 24.57
N ARG A 261 15.89 3.05 25.56
CA ARG A 261 15.17 2.57 26.75
C ARG A 261 14.57 3.74 27.54
N GLU A 262 15.35 4.79 27.79
CA GLU A 262 14.93 5.96 28.56
C GLU A 262 13.69 6.63 27.94
N LEU A 263 13.56 6.70 26.60
CA LEU A 263 12.35 7.20 25.95
C LEU A 263 11.11 6.34 26.25
N LEU A 264 11.24 5.01 26.26
CA LEU A 264 10.13 4.12 26.60
C LEU A 264 9.70 4.31 28.06
N GLU A 265 10.67 4.37 28.97
CA GLU A 265 10.41 4.57 30.39
C GLU A 265 9.81 5.96 30.67
N GLN A 266 10.26 6.99 29.97
CA GLN A 266 9.69 8.34 30.04
C GLN A 266 8.21 8.32 29.67
N THR A 267 7.81 7.63 28.60
CA THR A 267 6.40 7.47 28.25
C THR A 267 5.61 6.87 29.42
N LEU A 268 6.06 5.75 29.95
CA LEU A 268 5.36 5.01 31.00
C LEU A 268 5.27 5.79 32.33
N ASN A 269 6.25 6.65 32.60
CA ASN A 269 6.31 7.45 33.83
C ASN A 269 5.51 8.76 33.73
N SER A 270 5.46 9.38 32.54
CA SER A 270 4.92 10.75 32.37
C SER A 270 3.50 10.81 31.83
N THR A 271 3.02 9.74 31.18
CA THR A 271 1.67 9.70 30.59
C THR A 271 0.67 9.02 31.52
N LYS A 272 -0.62 9.34 31.38
CA LYS A 272 -1.72 8.76 32.17
C LYS A 272 -2.95 8.53 31.30
N GLY A 273 -3.91 7.78 31.82
CA GLY A 273 -5.22 7.57 31.20
C GLY A 273 -5.12 6.98 29.78
N SER A 274 -5.90 7.53 28.85
CA SER A 274 -5.94 7.08 27.46
C SER A 274 -4.60 7.24 26.74
N THR A 275 -3.85 8.33 26.98
CA THR A 275 -2.51 8.53 26.39
C THR A 275 -1.57 7.40 26.77
N LEU A 276 -1.50 7.05 28.07
CA LEU A 276 -0.69 5.93 28.53
C LEU A 276 -1.11 4.62 27.88
N GLN A 277 -2.42 4.37 27.79
CA GLN A 277 -2.95 3.16 27.16
C GLN A 277 -2.49 3.03 25.71
N TYR A 278 -2.71 4.06 24.88
CA TYR A 278 -2.34 4.02 23.46
C TYR A 278 -0.84 3.86 23.24
N HIS A 279 -0.02 4.58 24.00
CA HIS A 279 1.42 4.47 23.87
C HIS A 279 1.91 3.10 24.35
N SER A 280 1.34 2.57 25.44
CA SER A 280 1.70 1.24 25.97
C SER A 280 1.42 0.11 24.98
N GLU A 281 0.31 0.18 24.24
CA GLU A 281 -0.01 -0.78 23.17
C GLU A 281 1.12 -0.87 22.13
N PHE A 282 1.62 0.28 21.68
CA PHE A 282 2.66 0.32 20.65
C PHE A 282 4.08 0.07 21.16
N ILE A 283 4.38 0.44 22.41
CA ILE A 283 5.64 0.04 23.06
C ILE A 283 5.67 -1.48 23.18
N TRP A 284 4.59 -2.09 23.68
CA TRP A 284 4.52 -3.54 23.82
C TRP A 284 4.70 -4.25 22.48
N LEU A 285 3.99 -3.82 21.44
CA LEU A 285 4.14 -4.37 20.08
C LEU A 285 5.57 -4.24 19.54
N ALA A 286 6.22 -3.09 19.75
CA ALA A 286 7.60 -2.87 19.29
C ALA A 286 8.59 -3.83 19.98
N LEU A 287 8.41 -4.07 21.28
CA LEU A 287 9.25 -4.98 22.06
C LEU A 287 9.03 -6.46 21.69
N GLU A 288 7.81 -6.86 21.33
CA GLU A 288 7.54 -8.21 20.81
C GLU A 288 8.16 -8.43 19.42
N LEU A 289 8.08 -7.44 18.54
CA LEU A 289 8.63 -7.55 17.19
C LEU A 289 10.17 -7.51 17.18
N TYR A 290 10.77 -6.78 18.13
CA TYR A 290 12.20 -6.52 18.19
C TYR A 290 12.73 -6.70 19.62
N PRO A 291 12.70 -7.92 20.17
CA PRO A 291 13.15 -8.18 21.54
C PRO A 291 14.65 -7.92 21.67
N ASP A 292 15.05 -7.34 22.79
CA ASP A 292 16.45 -7.09 23.14
C ASP A 292 16.62 -6.98 24.67
N PRO A 293 17.66 -7.58 25.28
CA PRO A 293 17.84 -7.55 26.74
C PRO A 293 17.92 -6.15 27.34
N ILE A 294 18.34 -5.15 26.57
CA ILE A 294 18.36 -3.76 27.06
C ILE A 294 16.97 -3.27 27.47
N TYR A 295 15.89 -3.89 26.98
CA TYR A 295 14.50 -3.51 27.28
C TYR A 295 13.82 -4.41 28.33
N ASP A 296 14.57 -5.31 28.96
CA ASP A 296 14.02 -6.23 29.96
C ASP A 296 13.29 -5.48 31.09
N GLY A 297 12.18 -6.05 31.52
CA GLY A 297 11.31 -5.51 32.56
C GLY A 297 10.33 -4.40 32.12
N ILE A 298 10.48 -3.82 30.92
CA ILE A 298 9.57 -2.77 30.44
C ILE A 298 8.17 -3.33 30.19
N GLN A 299 8.06 -4.48 29.49
CA GLN A 299 6.76 -5.08 29.17
C GLN A 299 5.97 -5.46 30.44
N GLY A 300 6.65 -5.87 31.51
CA GLY A 300 6.00 -6.19 32.80
C GLY A 300 5.32 -4.99 33.47
N ARG A 301 5.66 -3.76 33.07
CA ARG A 301 5.04 -2.51 33.55
C ARG A 301 3.80 -2.12 32.74
N ILE A 302 3.56 -2.78 31.60
CA ILE A 302 2.47 -2.48 30.68
C ILE A 302 1.26 -3.39 30.98
N LYS A 303 0.11 -2.76 31.22
CA LYS A 303 -1.17 -3.46 31.44
C LYS A 303 -2.03 -3.38 30.18
N LEU A 304 -2.17 -4.50 29.49
CA LEU A 304 -3.06 -4.67 28.33
C LEU A 304 -4.11 -5.73 28.65
N SER A 305 -5.35 -5.52 28.20
CA SER A 305 -6.40 -6.54 28.25
C SER A 305 -6.10 -7.69 27.29
N ASP A 306 -6.68 -8.87 27.55
CA ASP A 306 -6.51 -10.04 26.70
C ASP A 306 -6.97 -9.78 25.26
N TYR A 307 -8.08 -9.05 25.10
CA TYR A 307 -8.56 -8.59 23.79
C TYR A 307 -7.49 -7.78 23.05
N LYS A 308 -6.84 -6.83 23.73
CA LYS A 308 -5.79 -6.01 23.12
C LYS A 308 -4.55 -6.82 22.77
N ARG A 309 -4.16 -7.78 23.61
CA ARG A 309 -3.05 -8.70 23.29
C ARG A 309 -3.36 -9.54 22.06
N SER A 310 -4.58 -10.07 21.96
CA SER A 310 -5.05 -10.82 20.79
C SER A 310 -5.04 -9.98 19.52
N ASP A 311 -5.48 -8.72 19.60
CA ASP A 311 -5.44 -7.78 18.46
C ASP A 311 -3.99 -7.51 18.02
N LEU A 312 -3.07 -7.30 18.97
CA LEU A 312 -1.65 -7.10 18.67
C LEU A 312 -0.97 -8.36 18.10
N GLN A 313 -1.40 -9.56 18.50
CA GLN A 313 -0.88 -10.81 17.95
C GLN A 313 -1.13 -10.93 16.44
N TYR A 314 -2.29 -10.49 15.96
CA TYR A 314 -2.56 -10.43 14.52
C TYR A 314 -1.50 -9.60 13.77
N TRP A 315 -1.06 -8.48 14.33
CA TRP A 315 -0.01 -7.65 13.71
C TRP A 315 1.36 -8.32 13.73
N ILE A 316 1.67 -9.10 14.77
CA ILE A 316 2.91 -9.87 14.87
C ILE A 316 2.94 -10.96 13.80
N ASP A 317 1.84 -11.71 13.67
CA ASP A 317 1.72 -12.83 12.72
C ASP A 317 1.76 -12.37 11.26
N ASN A 318 1.42 -11.10 11.00
CA ASN A 318 1.38 -10.50 9.67
C ASN A 318 2.47 -9.45 9.43
N LYS A 319 3.56 -9.46 10.21
CA LYS A 319 4.62 -8.42 10.16
C LYS A 319 5.30 -8.26 8.79
N ASP A 320 5.26 -9.30 7.95
CA ASP A 320 5.90 -9.36 6.63
C ASP A 320 4.92 -9.13 5.46
N ARG A 321 3.62 -8.88 5.72
CA ARG A 321 2.60 -8.61 4.69
C ARG A 321 2.54 -7.15 4.27
#